data_AF-A0A7J9PGR0-F1
#
_entry.id   AF-A0A7J9PGR0-F1
#
_cell.length_a   1.000
_cell.length_b   1.000
_cell.length_c   1.000
_cell.angle_alpha   90.00
_cell.angle_beta   90.00
_cell.angle_gamma   90.00
#
_symmetry.space_group_name_H-M   'P 1'
#
loop_
_entity.id
_entity.type
_entity.pdbx_description
1 polymer ?
#
loop_
_entity_poly.entity_id
_entity_poly.type
_entity_poly.pdbx_seq_one_letter_code
_entity_poly.pdbx_strand_id
1 'polypeptide(L)'
;MFFRKIGAILIILMIFTGFSLYNSKKISEQILSREPVIFEIQGNSAIMVGIINENIVYEVENLVENYPEVKTIVMLNVPGSVNSNANFKAARIVRTNNISTIVPKNGYIASGGTVFFCAGVNRTIEENARVGVHSWKNEFITDASNIPRNNPVHKPYVEYFKEMGISEEFYWFMISSAPSFGMYYLNDYEIKKYGLITN
;
A
#
# COMPACT_ATOMS: atom_id res chain seq x y z
N MET A 1 7.61 4.89 -53.99
CA MET A 1 6.59 5.04 -52.94
C MET A 1 6.99 4.21 -51.72
N PHE A 2 8.00 4.61 -50.93
CA PHE A 2 8.46 3.78 -49.79
C PHE A 2 9.26 4.56 -48.73
N PHE A 3 8.78 5.72 -48.24
CA PHE A 3 9.44 6.44 -47.12
C PHE A 3 8.45 7.21 -46.24
N ARG A 4 7.42 6.54 -45.70
CA ARG A 4 6.46 7.19 -44.77
C ARG A 4 6.12 6.43 -43.49
N LYS A 5 6.70 5.25 -43.21
CA LYS A 5 6.35 4.44 -42.01
C LYS A 5 7.40 4.35 -40.91
N ILE A 6 8.61 4.90 -41.08
CA ILE A 6 9.70 4.76 -40.09
C ILE A 6 9.60 5.81 -38.96
N GLY A 7 9.06 7.01 -39.23
CA GLY A 7 8.95 8.07 -38.23
C GLY A 7 7.96 7.79 -37.09
N ALA A 8 6.83 7.13 -37.38
CA ALA A 8 5.82 6.83 -36.36
C ALA A 8 6.30 5.79 -35.34
N ILE A 9 7.08 4.79 -35.77
CA ILE A 9 7.61 3.74 -34.87
C ILE A 9 8.68 4.31 -33.94
N LEU A 10 9.59 5.16 -34.45
CA LEU A 10 10.61 5.83 -33.62
C LEU A 10 10.01 6.84 -32.64
N ILE A 11 8.97 7.58 -33.05
CA ILE A 11 8.26 8.51 -32.15
C ILE A 11 7.49 7.73 -31.07
N ILE A 12 6.81 6.64 -31.41
CA ILE A 12 6.13 5.79 -30.42
C ILE A 12 7.12 5.14 -29.45
N LEU A 13 8.28 4.64 -29.93
CA LEU A 13 9.33 4.09 -29.07
C LEU A 13 9.92 5.16 -28.15
N MET A 14 10.21 6.36 -28.66
CA MET A 14 10.75 7.47 -27.86
C MET A 14 9.74 8.02 -26.85
N ILE A 15 8.45 8.04 -27.18
CA ILE A 15 7.37 8.41 -26.25
C ILE A 15 7.25 7.33 -25.15
N PHE A 16 7.29 6.04 -25.49
CA PHE A 16 7.24 4.96 -24.49
C PHE A 16 8.46 4.96 -23.58
N THR A 17 9.67 5.14 -24.13
CA THR A 17 10.89 5.21 -23.31
C THR A 17 10.94 6.49 -22.50
N GLY A 18 10.54 7.63 -23.07
CA GLY A 18 10.51 8.92 -22.37
C GLY A 18 9.48 8.96 -21.24
N PHE A 19 8.30 8.39 -21.46
CA PHE A 19 7.27 8.23 -20.43
C PHE A 19 7.73 7.28 -19.33
N SER A 20 8.32 6.12 -19.68
CA SER A 20 8.89 5.17 -18.73
C SER A 20 10.05 5.77 -17.91
N LEU A 21 10.93 6.54 -18.55
CA LEU A 21 12.03 7.26 -17.89
C LEU A 21 11.52 8.35 -16.95
N TYR A 22 10.53 9.13 -17.37
CA TYR A 22 9.91 10.17 -16.55
C TYR A 22 9.27 9.58 -15.29
N ASN A 23 8.49 8.53 -15.47
CA ASN A 23 7.86 7.76 -14.41
C ASN A 23 8.88 7.16 -13.44
N SER A 24 9.92 6.49 -13.97
CA SER A 24 11.03 5.98 -13.17
C SER A 24 11.71 7.09 -12.36
N LYS A 25 11.90 8.28 -12.94
CA LYS A 25 12.47 9.43 -12.25
C LYS A 25 11.55 9.92 -11.14
N LYS A 26 10.26 10.11 -11.43
CA LYS A 26 9.24 10.54 -10.45
C LYS A 26 9.16 9.57 -9.27
N ILE A 27 9.08 8.27 -9.53
CA ILE A 27 9.13 7.23 -8.49
C ILE A 27 10.42 7.31 -7.68
N SER A 28 11.58 7.43 -8.34
CA SER A 28 12.86 7.50 -7.63
C SER A 28 12.98 8.72 -6.72
N GLU A 29 12.52 9.89 -7.18
CA GLU A 29 12.48 11.12 -6.38
C GLU A 29 11.54 10.97 -5.19
N GLN A 30 10.34 10.40 -5.41
CA GLN A 30 9.34 10.13 -4.38
C GLN A 30 9.85 9.19 -3.26
N ILE A 31 10.58 8.14 -3.64
CA ILE A 31 11.15 7.17 -2.68
C ILE A 31 12.14 7.88 -1.73
N LEU A 32 12.92 8.83 -2.26
CA LEU A 32 13.95 9.54 -1.51
C LEU A 32 13.37 10.65 -0.63
N SER A 33 12.28 11.29 -1.05
CA SER A 33 11.76 12.51 -0.43
C SER A 33 10.80 12.30 0.73
N ARG A 34 10.27 11.08 0.95
CA ARG A 34 9.23 10.78 1.97
C ARG A 34 7.94 11.63 1.80
N GLU A 35 7.65 12.04 0.57
CA GLU A 35 6.50 12.86 0.23
C GLU A 35 5.18 12.08 0.35
N PRO A 36 4.02 12.78 0.37
CA PRO A 36 2.70 12.17 0.34
C PRO A 36 2.56 11.18 -0.81
N VAL A 37 1.86 10.08 -0.54
CA VAL A 37 1.70 8.99 -1.49
C VAL A 37 1.14 9.44 -2.83
N ILE A 38 1.68 8.86 -3.90
CA ILE A 38 1.21 9.04 -5.27
C ILE A 38 0.85 7.68 -5.87
N PHE A 39 -0.03 7.72 -6.87
CA PHE A 39 -0.28 6.60 -7.79
C PHE A 39 0.29 6.94 -9.17
N GLU A 40 1.09 6.02 -9.72
CA GLU A 40 1.52 6.08 -11.10
C GLU A 40 0.85 4.98 -11.91
N ILE A 41 0.06 5.37 -12.90
CA ILE A 41 -0.75 4.46 -13.69
C ILE A 41 0.09 3.80 -14.78
N GLN A 42 0.05 2.46 -14.83
CA GLN A 42 0.70 1.63 -15.82
C GLN A 42 -0.26 0.54 -16.31
N GLY A 43 -1.03 0.88 -17.36
CA GLY A 43 -2.05 -0.02 -17.89
C GLY A 43 -3.12 -0.35 -16.84
N ASN A 44 -3.27 -1.63 -16.52
CA ASN A 44 -4.23 -2.11 -15.51
C ASN A 44 -3.71 -2.05 -14.06
N SER A 45 -2.55 -1.43 -13.84
CA SER A 45 -1.89 -1.37 -12.54
C SER A 45 -1.62 0.07 -12.13
N ALA A 46 -1.65 0.35 -10.83
CA ALA A 46 -1.24 1.62 -10.25
C ALA A 46 -0.08 1.38 -9.26
N ILE A 47 1.08 1.96 -9.53
CA ILE A 47 2.24 1.86 -8.64
C ILE A 47 2.07 2.90 -7.52
N MET A 48 2.06 2.43 -6.28
CA MET A 48 1.88 3.23 -5.08
C MET A 48 3.23 3.44 -4.37
N VAL A 49 3.59 4.72 -4.16
CA VAL A 49 4.84 5.12 -3.52
C VAL A 49 4.62 6.34 -2.65
N GLY A 50 5.10 6.31 -1.41
CA GLY A 50 5.10 7.45 -0.48
C GLY A 50 4.30 7.23 0.79
N ILE A 51 4.25 8.26 1.64
CA ILE A 51 3.59 8.20 2.95
C ILE A 51 2.09 8.44 2.79
N ILE A 52 1.28 7.56 3.38
CA ILE A 52 -0.18 7.72 3.41
C ILE A 52 -0.54 8.86 4.38
N ASN A 53 -1.13 9.93 3.88
CA ASN A 53 -1.63 11.04 4.67
C ASN A 53 -3.16 11.18 4.51
N GLU A 54 -3.72 12.30 4.93
CA GLU A 54 -5.15 12.64 4.82
C GLU A 54 -5.68 12.67 3.39
N ASN A 55 -4.82 12.93 2.38
CA ASN A 55 -5.23 13.02 0.97
C ASN A 55 -5.50 11.66 0.33
N ILE A 56 -5.10 10.55 0.97
CA ILE A 56 -5.23 9.21 0.39
C ILE A 56 -6.66 8.84 -0.03
N VAL A 57 -7.67 9.41 0.64
CA VAL A 57 -9.07 9.19 0.26
C VAL A 57 -9.32 9.77 -1.13
N TYR A 58 -8.95 11.03 -1.34
CA TYR A 58 -9.06 11.69 -2.64
C TYR A 58 -8.22 10.99 -3.71
N GLU A 59 -6.99 10.59 -3.39
CA GLU A 59 -6.10 9.90 -4.35
C GLU A 59 -6.70 8.56 -4.82
N VAL A 60 -7.33 7.80 -3.91
CA VAL A 60 -7.99 6.54 -4.26
C VAL A 60 -9.32 6.78 -4.98
N GLU A 61 -10.11 7.79 -4.59
CA GLU A 61 -11.32 8.19 -5.33
C GLU A 61 -10.97 8.57 -6.77
N ASN A 62 -9.97 9.42 -6.96
CA ASN A 62 -9.44 9.78 -8.26
C ASN A 62 -8.95 8.55 -9.05
N LEU A 63 -8.26 7.61 -8.38
CA LEU A 63 -7.82 6.36 -9.01
C LEU A 63 -9.00 5.56 -9.58
N VAL A 64 -10.05 5.34 -8.78
CA VAL A 64 -11.19 4.51 -9.20
C VAL A 64 -12.11 5.20 -10.19
N GLU A 65 -12.24 6.53 -10.13
CA GLU A 65 -13.09 7.31 -11.02
C GLU A 65 -12.45 7.51 -12.39
N ASN A 66 -11.16 7.85 -12.43
CA ASN A 66 -10.49 8.26 -13.67
C ASN A 66 -9.69 7.14 -14.34
N TYR A 67 -9.44 6.02 -13.66
CA TYR A 67 -8.70 4.87 -14.19
C TYR A 67 -9.43 3.54 -13.91
N PRO A 68 -10.67 3.36 -14.40
CA PRO A 68 -11.50 2.18 -14.10
C PRO A 68 -10.89 0.85 -14.60
N GLU A 69 -9.92 0.89 -15.51
CA GLU A 69 -9.13 -0.25 -15.99
C GLU A 69 -8.13 -0.77 -14.96
N VAL A 70 -7.77 0.03 -13.94
CA VAL A 70 -6.86 -0.40 -12.88
C VAL A 70 -7.54 -1.47 -12.04
N LYS A 71 -6.88 -2.64 -11.96
CA LYS A 71 -7.30 -3.79 -11.16
C LYS A 71 -6.30 -4.17 -10.08
N THR A 72 -5.10 -3.60 -10.11
CA THR A 72 -4.04 -3.92 -9.16
C THR A 72 -3.32 -2.66 -8.69
N ILE A 73 -3.16 -2.52 -7.38
CA ILE A 73 -2.24 -1.57 -6.77
C ILE A 73 -0.93 -2.30 -6.45
N VAL A 74 0.16 -1.86 -7.08
CA VAL A 74 1.52 -2.35 -6.84
C VAL A 74 2.17 -1.48 -5.78
N MET A 75 2.27 -1.98 -4.55
CA MET A 75 2.80 -1.25 -3.40
C MET A 75 4.32 -1.36 -3.35
N LEU A 76 4.99 -0.50 -4.12
CA LEU A 76 6.44 -0.55 -4.29
C LEU A 76 7.20 -0.01 -3.07
N ASN A 77 6.79 1.13 -2.53
CA ASN A 77 7.40 1.68 -1.31
C ASN A 77 6.39 2.52 -0.54
N VAL A 78 5.70 1.89 0.41
CA VAL A 78 4.62 2.50 1.22
C VAL A 78 4.98 2.35 2.70
N PRO A 79 5.81 3.26 3.24
CA PRO A 79 6.44 3.09 4.55
C PRO A 79 5.50 3.25 5.75
N GLY A 80 4.27 3.72 5.55
CA GLY A 80 3.32 3.90 6.64
C GLY A 80 2.24 4.92 6.35
N SER A 81 1.43 5.20 7.37
CA SER A 81 0.43 6.25 7.36
C SER A 81 0.58 7.18 8.56
N VAL A 82 0.31 8.46 8.37
CA VAL A 82 0.19 9.45 9.46
C VAL A 82 -1.27 9.66 9.90
N ASN A 83 -2.24 9.11 9.16
CA ASN A 83 -3.66 9.22 9.46
C ASN A 83 -4.38 7.89 9.25
N SER A 84 -4.59 7.12 10.33
CA SER A 84 -5.24 5.80 10.26
C SER A 84 -6.69 5.87 9.76
N ASN A 85 -7.43 6.93 10.08
CA ASN A 85 -8.83 7.06 9.67
C ASN A 85 -8.95 7.26 8.15
N ALA A 86 -8.14 8.15 7.58
CA ALA A 86 -8.06 8.34 6.13
C ALA A 86 -7.62 7.04 5.43
N ASN A 87 -6.62 6.36 6.01
CA ASN A 87 -6.14 5.08 5.52
C ASN A 87 -7.25 4.00 5.46
N PHE A 88 -8.03 3.84 6.53
CA PHE A 88 -9.15 2.88 6.55
C PHE A 88 -10.25 3.23 5.55
N LYS A 89 -10.57 4.51 5.38
CA LYS A 89 -11.57 4.96 4.39
C LYS A 89 -11.11 4.62 2.97
N ALA A 90 -9.89 5.00 2.61
CA ALA A 90 -9.33 4.71 1.30
C ALA A 90 -9.22 3.20 1.03
N ALA A 91 -8.77 2.43 2.03
CA ALA A 91 -8.72 0.98 1.94
C ALA A 91 -10.09 0.34 1.68
N ARG A 92 -11.16 0.85 2.30
CA ARG A 92 -12.53 0.38 2.02
C ARG A 92 -12.95 0.70 0.58
N ILE A 93 -12.56 1.85 0.03
CA ILE A 93 -12.82 2.20 -1.38
C ILE A 93 -12.09 1.22 -2.32
N VAL A 94 -10.82 0.90 -2.04
CA VAL A 94 -10.07 -0.13 -2.78
C VAL A 94 -10.80 -1.48 -2.74
N ARG A 95 -11.23 -1.90 -1.55
CA ARG A 95 -11.94 -3.17 -1.33
C ARG A 95 -13.26 -3.24 -2.11
N THR A 96 -14.09 -2.21 -2.03
CA THR A 96 -15.42 -2.20 -2.69
C THR A 96 -15.32 -2.12 -4.21
N ASN A 97 -14.22 -1.59 -4.75
CA ASN A 97 -13.95 -1.54 -6.19
C ASN A 97 -13.25 -2.80 -6.74
N ASN A 98 -13.13 -3.86 -5.94
CA ASN A 98 -12.51 -5.13 -6.35
C ASN A 98 -11.07 -4.99 -6.86
N ILE A 99 -10.30 -4.07 -6.29
CA ILE A 99 -8.89 -3.87 -6.64
C ILE A 99 -8.02 -4.82 -5.81
N SER A 100 -7.06 -5.47 -6.45
CA SER A 100 -6.07 -6.34 -5.82
C SER A 100 -4.86 -5.53 -5.35
N THR A 101 -4.12 -6.03 -4.36
CA THR A 101 -2.87 -5.43 -3.90
C THR A 101 -1.72 -6.41 -4.02
N ILE A 102 -0.57 -5.91 -4.45
CA ILE A 102 0.66 -6.70 -4.54
C ILE A 102 1.85 -5.93 -3.96
N VAL A 103 2.68 -6.63 -3.19
CA VAL A 103 4.03 -6.16 -2.83
C VAL A 103 5.02 -6.91 -3.72
N PRO A 104 5.67 -6.24 -4.68
CA PRO A 104 6.63 -6.89 -5.58
C PRO A 104 7.90 -7.31 -4.82
N LYS A 105 8.76 -8.11 -5.45
CA LYS A 105 10.00 -8.66 -4.85
C LYS A 105 10.93 -7.60 -4.25
N ASN A 106 10.99 -6.42 -4.85
CA ASN A 106 11.74 -5.26 -4.35
C ASN A 106 10.87 -4.28 -3.54
N GLY A 107 9.64 -4.68 -3.21
CA GLY A 107 8.64 -3.88 -2.55
C GLY A 107 8.87 -3.77 -1.05
N TYR A 108 8.49 -2.62 -0.51
CA TYR A 108 8.52 -2.33 0.91
C TYR A 108 7.19 -1.74 1.35
N ILE A 109 6.54 -2.39 2.31
CA ILE A 109 5.40 -1.84 3.03
C ILE A 109 5.65 -1.92 4.53
N ALA A 110 5.19 -0.93 5.27
CA ALA A 110 5.27 -0.98 6.71
C ALA A 110 4.12 -0.21 7.36
N SER A 111 3.83 -0.51 8.64
CA SER A 111 2.89 0.28 9.44
C SER A 111 1.52 0.42 8.74
N GLY A 112 1.01 1.65 8.57
CA GLY A 112 -0.18 1.94 7.78
C GLY A 112 -0.16 1.43 6.33
N GLY A 113 1.00 1.23 5.71
CA GLY A 113 1.13 0.58 4.41
C GLY A 113 0.76 -0.90 4.47
N THR A 114 1.16 -1.62 5.52
CA THR A 114 0.73 -3.01 5.77
C THR A 114 -0.77 -3.11 6.01
N VAL A 115 -1.33 -2.12 6.71
CA VAL A 115 -2.78 -1.99 6.90
C VAL A 115 -3.49 -1.76 5.56
N PHE A 116 -3.01 -0.82 4.73
CA PHE A 116 -3.59 -0.54 3.41
C PHE A 116 -3.49 -1.75 2.46
N PHE A 117 -2.36 -2.48 2.49
CA PHE A 117 -2.18 -3.70 1.70
C PHE A 117 -3.31 -4.72 1.93
N CYS A 118 -3.82 -4.82 3.16
CA CYS A 118 -4.91 -5.74 3.49
C CYS A 118 -6.22 -5.41 2.73
N ALA A 119 -6.36 -4.23 2.14
CA ALA A 119 -7.52 -3.79 1.37
C ALA A 119 -7.78 -4.63 0.12
N GLY A 120 -6.75 -5.22 -0.48
CA GLY A 120 -6.86 -5.93 -1.76
C GLY A 120 -7.80 -7.13 -1.71
N VAL A 121 -8.65 -7.29 -2.73
CA VAL A 121 -9.51 -8.48 -2.86
C VAL A 121 -8.70 -9.75 -3.08
N ASN A 122 -7.66 -9.66 -3.89
CA ASN A 122 -6.55 -10.61 -3.91
C ASN A 122 -5.30 -9.92 -3.41
N ARG A 123 -4.50 -10.63 -2.62
CA ARG A 123 -3.30 -10.10 -1.95
C ARG A 123 -2.12 -11.01 -2.23
N THR A 124 -1.06 -10.44 -2.79
CA THR A 124 0.18 -11.15 -3.10
C THR A 124 1.36 -10.42 -2.46
N ILE A 125 2.25 -11.18 -1.81
CA ILE A 125 3.55 -10.71 -1.35
C ILE A 125 4.57 -11.58 -2.06
N GLU A 126 5.39 -10.98 -2.93
CA GLU A 126 6.43 -11.72 -3.64
C GLU A 126 7.62 -12.05 -2.72
N GLU A 127 8.37 -13.08 -3.08
CA GLU A 127 9.57 -13.49 -2.36
C GLU A 127 10.56 -12.33 -2.23
N ASN A 128 11.09 -12.11 -1.02
CA ASN A 128 11.99 -11.00 -0.62
C ASN A 128 11.35 -9.62 -0.44
N ALA A 129 10.04 -9.48 -0.68
CA ALA A 129 9.31 -8.28 -0.27
C ALA A 129 9.41 -8.08 1.25
N ARG A 130 9.49 -6.82 1.68
CA ARG A 130 9.62 -6.47 3.10
C ARG A 130 8.30 -5.94 3.64
N VAL A 131 7.71 -6.68 4.58
CA VAL A 131 6.45 -6.30 5.24
C VAL A 131 6.72 -6.03 6.71
N GLY A 132 6.63 -4.76 7.09
CA GLY A 132 6.92 -4.27 8.43
C GLY A 132 5.66 -3.99 9.26
N VAL A 133 5.72 -4.29 10.54
CA VAL A 133 4.71 -3.91 11.54
C VAL A 133 5.35 -3.36 12.79
N HIS A 134 4.62 -2.50 13.47
CA HIS A 134 4.95 -2.01 14.80
C HIS A 134 3.70 -1.42 15.44
N SER A 135 3.78 -1.13 16.73
CA SER A 135 2.75 -0.44 17.47
C SER A 135 2.51 0.99 16.98
N TRP A 136 1.26 1.46 16.94
CA TRP A 136 0.97 2.84 16.56
C TRP A 136 1.10 3.79 17.75
N LYS A 137 1.23 5.09 17.44
CA LYS A 137 1.24 6.18 18.42
C LYS A 137 0.44 7.36 17.91
N ASN A 138 0.03 8.24 18.80
CA ASN A 138 -0.57 9.54 18.48
C ASN A 138 -0.12 10.58 19.52
N GLU A 139 -0.76 11.76 19.53
CA GLU A 139 -0.41 12.85 20.45
C GLU A 139 -0.54 12.49 21.94
N PHE A 140 -1.43 11.55 22.28
CA PHE A 140 -1.73 11.15 23.67
C PHE A 140 -1.22 9.75 24.04
N ILE A 141 -0.91 8.93 23.04
CA ILE A 141 -0.53 7.53 23.19
C ILE A 141 0.86 7.37 22.59
N THR A 142 1.83 7.02 23.42
CA THR A 142 3.21 6.77 22.98
C THR A 142 3.38 5.40 22.34
N ASP A 143 2.59 4.42 22.77
CA ASP A 143 2.62 3.06 22.27
C ASP A 143 1.29 2.35 22.53
N ALA A 144 0.67 1.82 21.47
CA ALA A 144 -0.58 1.09 21.55
C ALA A 144 -0.49 -0.23 22.32
N SER A 145 0.71 -0.83 22.45
CA SER A 145 0.93 -2.06 23.21
C SER A 145 0.67 -1.88 24.71
N ASN A 146 0.77 -0.65 25.19
CA ASN A 146 0.60 -0.30 26.60
C ASN A 146 -0.86 -0.01 26.97
N ILE A 147 -1.75 0.05 25.98
CA ILE A 147 -3.17 0.28 26.21
C ILE A 147 -3.81 -1.04 26.68
N PRO A 148 -4.65 -1.03 27.74
CA PRO A 148 -5.41 -2.20 28.13
C PRO A 148 -6.24 -2.76 26.97
N ARG A 149 -6.18 -4.08 26.76
CA ARG A 149 -6.83 -4.77 25.62
C ARG A 149 -8.33 -4.52 25.50
N ASN A 150 -9.02 -4.25 26.61
CA ASN A 150 -10.45 -3.94 26.65
C ASN A 150 -10.78 -2.46 26.36
N ASN A 151 -9.78 -1.61 26.13
CA ASN A 151 -9.98 -0.21 25.77
C ASN A 151 -10.63 -0.10 24.38
N PRO A 152 -11.71 0.69 24.23
CA PRO A 152 -12.43 0.81 22.97
C PRO A 152 -11.61 1.38 21.80
N VAL A 153 -10.46 2.02 22.05
CA VAL A 153 -9.58 2.56 20.99
C VAL A 153 -9.06 1.50 20.02
N HIS A 154 -9.00 0.24 20.46
CA HIS A 154 -8.58 -0.89 19.63
C HIS A 154 -9.67 -1.33 18.63
N LYS A 155 -10.94 -1.06 18.93
CA LYS A 155 -12.09 -1.59 18.20
C LYS A 155 -12.06 -1.27 16.69
N PRO A 156 -11.81 -0.02 16.25
CA PRO A 156 -11.79 0.29 14.81
C PRO A 156 -10.71 -0.49 14.03
N TYR A 157 -9.59 -0.81 14.66
CA TYR A 157 -8.51 -1.57 14.02
C TYR A 157 -8.88 -3.05 13.88
N VAL A 158 -9.42 -3.65 14.95
CA VAL A 158 -9.87 -5.04 14.93
C VAL A 158 -10.99 -5.23 13.91
N GLU A 159 -11.96 -4.32 13.89
CA GLU A 159 -13.05 -4.32 12.91
C GLU A 159 -12.53 -4.18 11.48
N TYR A 160 -11.58 -3.27 11.25
CA TYR A 160 -10.96 -3.12 9.93
C TYR A 160 -10.32 -4.43 9.43
N PHE A 161 -9.51 -5.11 10.26
CA PHE A 161 -8.89 -6.37 9.83
C PHE A 161 -9.92 -7.45 9.55
N LYS A 162 -10.96 -7.54 10.39
CA LYS A 162 -12.09 -8.46 10.17
C LYS A 162 -12.79 -8.20 8.82
N GLU A 163 -13.10 -6.94 8.50
CA GLU A 163 -13.69 -6.54 7.22
C GLU A 163 -12.82 -6.94 6.02
N MET A 164 -11.50 -6.90 6.18
CA MET A 164 -10.54 -7.32 5.15
C MET A 164 -10.31 -8.84 5.09
N GLY A 165 -11.00 -9.63 5.90
CA GLY A 165 -10.78 -11.08 5.97
C GLY A 165 -9.38 -11.44 6.50
N ILE A 166 -8.83 -10.61 7.38
CA ILE A 166 -7.59 -10.85 8.12
C ILE A 166 -7.95 -11.35 9.52
N SER A 167 -7.14 -12.26 10.08
CA SER A 167 -7.33 -12.70 11.46
C SER A 167 -7.29 -11.51 12.42
N GLU A 168 -8.28 -11.42 13.31
CA GLU A 168 -8.30 -10.38 14.37
C GLU A 168 -7.07 -10.46 15.29
N GLU A 169 -6.43 -11.63 15.38
CA GLU A 169 -5.17 -11.83 16.12
C GLU A 169 -4.02 -11.01 15.53
N PHE A 170 -4.09 -10.67 14.23
CA PHE A 170 -3.03 -9.93 13.56
C PHE A 170 -2.86 -8.53 14.15
N TYR A 171 -3.96 -7.86 14.55
CA TYR A 171 -3.88 -6.56 15.20
C TYR A 171 -3.06 -6.62 16.49
N TRP A 172 -3.35 -7.62 17.33
CA TRP A 172 -2.68 -7.80 18.62
C TRP A 172 -1.22 -8.18 18.45
N PHE A 173 -0.92 -9.02 17.46
CA PHE A 173 0.45 -9.32 17.05
C PHE A 173 1.16 -8.03 16.60
N MET A 174 0.62 -7.32 15.61
CA MET A 174 1.18 -6.10 15.03
C MET A 174 1.60 -5.08 16.10
N ILE A 175 0.74 -4.81 17.10
CA ILE A 175 1.06 -3.83 18.15
C ILE A 175 2.00 -4.37 19.23
N SER A 176 2.18 -5.68 19.38
CA SER A 176 3.06 -6.27 20.39
C SER A 176 4.44 -6.69 19.86
N SER A 177 4.59 -6.86 18.53
CA SER A 177 5.84 -7.34 17.92
C SER A 177 6.98 -6.32 17.92
N ALA A 178 6.68 -5.03 17.93
CA ALA A 178 7.67 -3.96 18.05
C ALA A 178 7.05 -2.68 18.62
N PRO A 179 7.81 -1.88 19.41
CA PRO A 179 7.34 -0.61 19.92
C PRO A 179 7.14 0.41 18.78
N SER A 180 6.49 1.53 19.06
CA SER A 180 6.11 2.52 18.05
C SER A 180 7.26 3.21 17.30
N PHE A 181 8.48 3.11 17.82
CA PHE A 181 9.71 3.59 17.20
C PHE A 181 10.57 2.45 16.59
N GLY A 182 10.13 1.21 16.74
CA GLY A 182 10.79 0.01 16.22
C GLY A 182 10.16 -0.49 14.92
N MET A 183 10.61 -1.65 14.48
CA MET A 183 10.05 -2.36 13.34
C MET A 183 10.23 -3.86 13.52
N TYR A 184 9.17 -4.62 13.29
CA TYR A 184 9.21 -6.07 13.16
C TYR A 184 8.88 -6.45 11.72
N TYR A 185 9.70 -7.30 11.10
CA TYR A 185 9.46 -7.79 9.74
C TYR A 185 8.84 -9.18 9.79
N LEU A 186 7.73 -9.35 9.08
CA LEU A 186 7.01 -10.61 9.05
C LEU A 186 7.81 -11.67 8.29
N ASN A 187 7.72 -12.91 8.77
CA ASN A 187 8.14 -14.09 8.01
C ASN A 187 6.96 -14.73 7.27
N ASP A 188 7.27 -15.68 6.36
CA ASP A 188 6.26 -16.38 5.56
C ASP A 188 5.21 -17.11 6.39
N TYR A 189 5.60 -17.66 7.54
CA TYR A 189 4.67 -18.34 8.43
C TYR A 189 3.64 -17.37 8.99
N GLU A 190 4.05 -16.18 9.43
CA GLU A 190 3.15 -15.16 9.97
C GLU A 190 2.25 -14.56 8.88
N ILE A 191 2.80 -14.31 7.69
CA ILE A 191 2.03 -13.85 6.53
C ILE A 191 0.87 -14.82 6.24
N LYS A 192 1.12 -16.13 6.27
CA LYS A 192 0.10 -17.16 6.07
C LYS A 192 -0.84 -17.30 7.27
N LYS A 193 -0.28 -17.37 8.48
CA LYS A 193 -1.04 -17.55 9.74
C LYS A 193 -2.13 -16.49 9.90
N TYR A 194 -1.82 -15.24 9.57
CA TYR A 194 -2.74 -14.12 9.74
C TYR A 194 -3.61 -13.86 8.50
N GLY A 195 -3.39 -14.58 7.39
CA GLY A 195 -4.18 -14.47 6.17
C GLY A 195 -3.85 -13.24 5.32
N LEU A 196 -2.63 -12.71 5.39
CA LEU A 196 -2.23 -11.51 4.63
C LEU A 196 -2.24 -11.76 3.12
N ILE A 197 -2.04 -12.99 2.69
CA ILE A 197 -2.12 -13.41 1.28
C ILE A 197 -3.38 -14.22 1.01
N THR A 198 -3.83 -14.23 -0.24
CA THR A 198 -5.04 -14.97 -0.68
C THR A 198 -4.74 -16.07 -1.70
N ASN A 199 -3.47 -16.26 -2.04
CA ASN A 199 -2.96 -17.27 -2.97
C ASN A 199 -2.23 -18.42 -2.26
#